data_AF-A0A1G2ZFN4-F1
#
_entry.id   AF-A0A1G2ZFN4-F1
#
_cell.length_a   1.000
_cell.length_b   1.000
_cell.length_c   1.000
_cell.angle_alpha   90.00
_cell.angle_beta   90.00
_cell.angle_gamma   90.00
#
_symmetry.space_group_name_H-M   'P 1'
#
loop_
_entity.id
_entity.type
_entity.pdbx_description
1 polymer ?
#
loop_
_entity_poly.entity_id
_entity_poly.type
_entity_poly.pdbx_seq_one_letter_code
_entity_poly.pdbx_strand_id
1 'polypeptide(L)'
;MTTIISEVYDAFKEAGVSEEKARAAASAIADFSGRFDRIDSELKDLKGEIKNTRTDLEADIKILRAEINVIKWMIGFVIAGIIGMLIKAFAG
;
A
#
# COMPACT_ATOMS: atom_id res chain seq x y z
N MET A 1 21.73 -17.00 -0.13
CA MET A 1 21.38 -17.27 -1.55
C MET A 1 22.57 -17.69 -2.41
N THR A 2 23.83 -17.51 -1.96
CA THR A 2 25.04 -17.93 -2.68
C THR A 2 25.21 -19.43 -2.88
N THR A 3 24.59 -20.26 -2.03
CA THR A 3 24.70 -21.73 -2.08
C THR A 3 24.10 -22.33 -3.36
N ILE A 4 22.98 -21.77 -3.86
CA ILE A 4 22.33 -22.26 -5.09
C ILE A 4 23.25 -22.04 -6.32
N ILE A 5 24.02 -20.95 -6.31
CA ILE A 5 24.90 -20.59 -7.44
C ILE A 5 26.09 -21.57 -7.52
N SER A 6 26.67 -21.97 -6.38
CA SER A 6 27.72 -23.00 -6.34
C SER A 6 27.18 -24.37 -6.71
N GLU A 7 26.00 -24.74 -6.23
CA GLU A 7 25.37 -26.03 -6.57
C GLU A 7 25.07 -26.15 -8.07
N VAL A 8 24.56 -25.09 -8.70
CA VAL A 8 24.30 -25.08 -10.14
C VAL A 8 25.60 -25.12 -10.95
N TYR A 9 26.64 -24.41 -10.50
CA TYR A 9 27.95 -24.47 -11.13
C TYR A 9 28.56 -25.88 -11.07
N ASP A 10 28.53 -26.51 -9.89
CA ASP A 10 29.07 -27.85 -9.68
C ASP A 10 28.28 -28.90 -10.50
N ALA A 11 26.95 -28.80 -10.54
CA ALA A 11 26.11 -29.65 -11.37
C ALA A 11 26.42 -29.51 -12.88
N PHE A 12 26.71 -28.30 -13.36
CA PHE A 12 27.12 -28.11 -14.75
C PHE A 12 28.51 -28.71 -15.03
N LYS A 13 29.44 -28.62 -14.08
CA LYS A 13 30.75 -29.27 -14.21
C LYS A 13 30.61 -30.80 -14.24
N GLU A 14 29.78 -31.38 -13.37
CA GLU A 14 29.49 -32.83 -13.36
C GLU A 14 28.80 -33.30 -14.66
N ALA A 15 27.96 -32.46 -15.26
CA ALA A 15 27.32 -32.71 -16.55
C ALA A 15 28.27 -32.55 -17.76
N GLY A 16 29.55 -32.27 -17.54
CA GLY A 16 30.55 -32.12 -18.61
C GLY A 16 30.49 -30.81 -19.38
N VAL A 17 29.80 -29.79 -18.84
CA VAL A 17 29.76 -28.44 -19.44
C VAL A 17 31.14 -27.77 -19.28
N SER A 18 31.59 -27.04 -20.30
CA SER A 18 32.84 -26.29 -20.21
C SER A 18 32.78 -25.25 -19.10
N GLU A 19 33.92 -25.01 -18.44
CA GLU A 19 34.01 -24.11 -17.29
C GLU A 19 33.50 -22.70 -17.58
N GLU A 20 33.83 -22.19 -18.76
CA GLU A 20 33.36 -20.88 -19.23
C GLU A 20 31.83 -20.81 -19.30
N LYS A 21 31.18 -21.85 -19.85
CA LYS A 21 29.71 -21.91 -19.97
C LYS A 21 29.04 -22.12 -18.61
N ALA A 22 29.60 -22.98 -17.77
CA ALA A 22 29.11 -23.21 -16.41
C ALA A 22 29.16 -21.92 -15.57
N ARG A 23 30.28 -21.19 -15.66
CA ARG A 23 30.46 -19.89 -14.98
C ARG A 23 29.53 -18.82 -15.51
N ALA A 24 29.35 -18.73 -16.84
CA ALA A 24 28.43 -17.78 -17.45
C ALA A 24 26.98 -18.02 -17.00
N ALA A 25 26.54 -19.29 -16.96
CA ALA A 25 25.21 -19.65 -16.50
C ALA A 25 24.99 -19.33 -15.00
N ALA A 26 25.96 -19.69 -14.15
CA ALA A 26 25.93 -19.37 -12.72
C ALA A 26 25.91 -17.85 -12.46
N SER A 27 26.68 -17.08 -13.24
CA SER A 27 26.69 -15.62 -13.16
C SER A 27 25.35 -15.00 -13.56
N ALA A 28 24.72 -15.50 -14.62
CA ALA A 28 23.39 -15.02 -15.02
C ALA A 28 22.34 -15.24 -13.91
N ILE A 29 22.39 -16.39 -13.22
CA ILE A 29 21.50 -16.69 -12.09
C ILE A 29 21.77 -15.78 -10.89
N ALA A 30 23.05 -15.48 -10.62
CA ALA A 30 23.44 -14.54 -9.57
C ALA A 30 22.87 -13.13 -9.82
N ASP A 31 22.96 -12.65 -11.06
CA ASP A 31 22.41 -11.35 -11.46
C ASP A 31 20.89 -11.31 -11.30
N PHE A 32 20.18 -12.37 -11.68
CA PHE A 32 18.74 -12.48 -11.44
C PHE A 32 18.37 -12.49 -9.96
N SER A 33 19.14 -13.22 -9.13
CA SER A 33 18.90 -13.27 -7.69
C SER A 33 19.00 -11.88 -7.05
N GLY A 34 20.02 -11.09 -7.42
CA GLY A 34 20.14 -9.71 -6.94
C GLY A 34 18.99 -8.80 -7.40
N ARG A 35 18.43 -9.05 -8.60
CA ARG A 35 17.21 -8.34 -9.06
C ARG A 35 15.99 -8.73 -8.23
N PHE A 36 15.84 -9.99 -7.87
CA PHE A 36 14.74 -10.44 -7.00
C PHE A 36 14.83 -9.83 -5.61
N ASP A 37 16.01 -9.79 -4.99
CA ASP A 37 16.22 -9.12 -3.70
C ASP A 37 15.80 -7.64 -3.75
N ARG A 38 16.14 -6.95 -4.85
CA ARG A 38 15.73 -5.55 -5.05
C ARG A 38 14.23 -5.41 -5.21
N ILE A 39 13.60 -6.28 -6.00
CA ILE A 39 12.14 -6.30 -6.18
C ILE A 39 11.44 -6.55 -4.85
N ASP A 40 11.93 -7.48 -4.03
CA ASP A 40 11.36 -7.76 -2.71
C ASP A 40 11.46 -6.54 -1.78
N SER A 41 12.58 -5.80 -1.85
CA SER A 41 12.72 -4.53 -1.13
C SER A 41 11.73 -3.48 -1.61
N GLU A 42 11.66 -3.25 -2.92
CA GLU A 42 10.74 -2.28 -3.54
C GLU A 42 9.27 -2.62 -3.23
N LEU A 43 8.90 -3.91 -3.24
CA LEU A 43 7.55 -4.39 -2.89
C LEU A 43 7.22 -4.17 -1.41
N LYS A 44 8.20 -4.37 -0.52
CA LYS A 44 8.04 -4.11 0.91
C LYS A 44 7.80 -2.62 1.17
N ASP A 45 8.56 -1.76 0.52
CA ASP A 45 8.43 -0.30 0.63
C ASP A 45 7.07 0.17 0.08
N LEU A 46 6.68 -0.29 -1.12
CA LEU A 46 5.39 0.01 -1.72
C LEU A 46 4.22 -0.45 -0.83
N LYS A 47 4.33 -1.62 -0.20
CA LYS A 47 3.32 -2.11 0.76
C LYS A 47 3.25 -1.21 2.00
N GLY A 48 4.37 -0.67 2.45
CA GLY A 48 4.44 0.32 3.51
C GLY A 48 3.72 1.61 3.14
N GLU A 49 4.02 2.17 1.98
CA GLU A 49 3.38 3.39 1.46
C GLU A 49 1.87 3.25 1.27
N ILE A 50 1.41 2.11 0.73
CA ILE A 50 -0.02 1.78 0.60
C ILE A 50 -0.69 1.75 1.98
N LYS A 51 -0.05 1.15 2.98
CA LYS A 51 -0.58 1.09 4.35
C LYS A 51 -0.70 2.48 4.98
N ASN A 52 0.29 3.34 4.77
CA ASN A 52 0.30 4.71 5.29
C ASN A 52 -0.82 5.52 4.64
N THR A 53 -0.88 5.54 3.30
CA THR A 53 -1.95 6.21 2.54
C THR A 53 -3.35 5.77 2.97
N ARG A 54 -3.54 4.45 3.20
CA ARG A 54 -4.82 3.93 3.70
C ARG A 54 -5.13 4.44 5.11
N THR A 55 -4.14 4.50 5.98
CA THR A 55 -4.30 4.98 7.36
C THR A 55 -4.68 6.46 7.38
N ASP A 56 -4.03 7.26 6.55
CA ASP A 56 -4.32 8.69 6.39
C ASP A 56 -5.75 8.90 5.88
N LEU A 57 -6.15 8.15 4.83
CA LEU A 57 -7.52 8.21 4.30
C LEU A 57 -8.57 7.79 5.34
N GLU A 58 -8.29 6.78 6.16
CA GLU A 58 -9.17 6.36 7.26
C GLU A 58 -9.32 7.46 8.32
N ALA A 59 -8.26 8.25 8.59
CA ALA A 59 -8.31 9.40 9.49
C ALA A 59 -9.14 10.55 8.89
N ASP A 60 -8.90 10.90 7.63
CA ASP A 60 -9.64 11.96 6.93
C ASP A 60 -11.13 11.65 6.85
N ILE A 61 -11.51 10.40 6.57
CA ILE A 61 -12.92 9.97 6.56
C ILE A 61 -13.57 10.15 7.94
N LYS A 62 -12.85 9.88 9.03
CA LYS A 62 -13.39 10.08 10.39
C LYS A 62 -13.62 11.56 10.67
N ILE A 63 -12.69 12.42 10.28
CA ILE A 63 -12.81 13.88 10.42
C ILE A 63 -14.03 14.38 9.63
N LEU A 64 -14.13 14.02 8.35
CA LEU A 64 -15.26 14.41 7.49
C LEU A 64 -16.61 13.95 8.06
N ARG A 65 -16.68 12.74 8.64
CA ARG A 65 -17.90 12.26 9.32
C ARG A 65 -18.25 13.10 10.53
N ALA A 66 -17.26 13.52 11.32
CA ALA A 66 -17.49 14.39 12.48
C ALA A 66 -18.00 15.76 12.04
N GLU A 67 -17.37 16.37 11.03
CA GLU A 67 -17.80 17.66 10.45
C GLU A 67 -19.22 17.58 9.89
N ILE A 68 -19.54 16.53 9.12
CA ILE A 68 -20.90 16.28 8.61
C ILE A 68 -21.92 16.18 9.76
N ASN A 69 -21.57 15.53 10.86
CA ASN A 69 -22.48 15.41 12.00
C ASN A 69 -22.76 16.78 12.64
N VAL A 70 -21.73 17.64 12.79
CA VAL A 70 -21.92 19.01 13.28
C VAL A 70 -22.84 19.80 12.35
N ILE A 71 -22.61 19.73 11.04
CA ILE A 71 -23.44 20.41 10.03
C ILE A 71 -24.89 19.93 10.11
N LYS A 72 -25.13 18.62 10.25
CA LYS A 72 -26.48 18.07 10.42
C LYS A 72 -27.18 18.66 11.65
N TRP A 73 -26.48 18.79 12.77
CA TRP A 73 -27.02 19.43 13.97
C TRP A 73 -27.36 20.90 13.73
N MET A 74 -26.46 21.66 13.11
CA MET A 74 -26.69 23.07 12.80
C MET A 74 -27.93 23.26 11.91
N ILE A 75 -28.08 22.42 10.87
CA ILE A 75 -29.26 22.44 10.00
C ILE A 75 -30.53 22.16 10.81
N GLY A 76 -30.48 21.18 11.74
CA GLY A 76 -31.59 20.90 12.65
C GLY A 76 -32.01 22.12 13.48
N PHE A 77 -31.05 22.85 14.05
CA PHE A 77 -31.33 24.08 14.80
C PHE A 77 -31.92 25.18 13.92
N VAL A 78 -31.38 25.39 12.72
CA VAL A 78 -31.90 26.38 11.77
C VAL A 78 -33.34 26.07 11.38
N ILE A 79 -33.64 24.81 11.04
CA ILE A 79 -35.00 24.37 10.70
C ILE A 79 -35.95 24.59 11.88
N ALA A 80 -35.55 24.17 13.09
CA ALA A 80 -36.37 24.37 14.29
C ALA A 80 -36.65 25.87 14.56
N GLY A 81 -35.64 26.73 14.37
CA GLY A 81 -35.79 28.18 14.50
C GLY A 81 -36.79 28.75 13.48
N ILE A 82 -36.70 28.34 12.22
CA ILE A 82 -37.65 28.75 11.17
C ILE A 82 -39.07 28.30 11.52
N ILE A 83 -39.25 27.03 11.90
CA ILE A 83 -40.57 26.50 12.30
C ILE A 83 -41.13 27.30 13.49
N GLY A 84 -40.33 27.59 14.51
CA GLY A 84 -40.74 28.38 15.66
C GLY A 84 -41.19 29.79 15.28
N MET A 85 -40.48 30.44 14.35
CA MET A 85 -40.89 31.75 13.82
C MET A 85 -42.20 31.68 13.06
N LEU A 86 -42.39 30.66 12.21
CA LEU A 86 -43.64 30.46 11.47
C LEU A 86 -44.82 30.24 12.42
N ILE A 87 -44.67 29.39 13.44
CA ILE A 87 -45.72 29.18 14.44
C ILE A 87 -46.07 30.51 15.12
N LYS A 88 -45.09 31.28 15.58
CA LYS A 88 -45.32 32.58 16.21
C LYS A 88 -46.02 33.58 15.28
N ALA A 89 -45.72 33.56 13.98
CA ALA A 89 -46.29 34.48 13.01
C ALA A 89 -47.75 34.18 12.63
N PHE A 90 -48.17 32.91 12.70
CA PHE A 90 -49.50 32.47 12.24
C PHE A 90 -50.44 31.99 13.36
N ALA A 91 -49.92 31.68 14.56
CA ALA A 91 -50.71 31.19 15.69
C ALA A 91 -50.84 32.18 16.86
N GLY A 92 -50.26 33.38 16.74
CA GLY A 92 -50.45 34.51 17.67
C GLY A 92 -51.21 35.64 16.98
#